data_AF-A0A6N1WWU9-F1
#
_entry.id   AF-A0A6N1WWU9-F1
#
_cell.length_a   1.000
_cell.length_b   1.000
_cell.length_c   1.000
_cell.angle_alpha   90.00
_cell.angle_beta   90.00
_cell.angle_gamma   90.00
#
_symmetry.space_group_name_H-M   'P 1'
#
loop_
_entity.id
_entity.type
_entity.pdbx_description
1 polymer ?
#
loop_
_entity_poly.entity_id
_entity_poly.type
_entity_poly.pdbx_seq_one_letter_code
_entity_poly.pdbx_strand_id
1 'polypeptide(L)'
;MPDASSLTSAPPRLQWRIFTVLWLLGMPGISALVWSIIPDWRYSHALAPLPGHLPLLQMAGLSMVLALAVGIGVLLAPRVGMAAPVLTTWIAGRSPREAFRRVWLPGVAGGVAGAACLVTLAIVWPESLKAAEPLYTMPLLSKLLYGSLTNELLVRWGLLACVFWALWRLAGGKLPPSPTMGWTAIVLCALLWAALHWLLTYWLLGPLPGLLQLHVVLGKVVYGLLSGFLCWRFGLEAAILAHMVTFLLSHGLIGPVL
;
A
#
# COMPACT_ATOMS: atom_id res chain seq x y z
N MET A 1 -12.46 7.35 21.08
CA MET A 1 -11.16 6.67 20.89
C MET A 1 -11.34 5.22 21.33
N PRO A 2 -11.20 4.21 20.46
CA PRO A 2 -11.03 2.84 20.94
C PRO A 2 -9.70 2.74 21.72
N ASP A 3 -9.66 1.85 22.70
CA ASP A 3 -8.51 1.54 23.54
C ASP A 3 -7.25 1.24 22.72
N ALA A 4 -6.45 2.27 22.45
CA ALA A 4 -5.09 2.13 21.93
C ALA A 4 -4.20 1.31 22.89
N SER A 5 -4.64 1.13 24.14
CA SER A 5 -4.08 0.25 25.17
C SER A 5 -4.14 -1.24 24.83
N SER A 6 -5.07 -1.67 23.96
CA SER A 6 -5.32 -3.09 23.68
C SER A 6 -4.31 -3.75 22.72
N LEU A 7 -3.53 -2.95 21.97
CA LEU A 7 -2.52 -3.46 21.03
C LEU A 7 -1.08 -3.28 21.52
N THR A 8 -0.80 -2.27 22.34
CA THR A 8 0.50 -2.13 23.02
C THR A 8 0.74 -3.23 24.07
N SER A 9 -0.31 -3.94 24.49
CA SER A 9 -0.30 -5.03 25.47
C SER A 9 -0.68 -6.42 24.91
N ALA A 10 -0.85 -6.55 23.59
CA ALA A 10 -1.25 -7.82 22.99
C ALA A 10 -0.23 -8.93 23.35
N PRO A 11 -0.67 -10.10 23.83
CA PRO A 11 0.25 -11.17 24.21
C PRO A 11 1.08 -11.60 23.00
N PRO A 12 2.35 -12.02 23.18
CA PRO A 12 3.24 -12.39 22.07
C PRO A 12 2.61 -13.38 21.08
N ARG A 13 1.80 -14.32 21.59
CA ARG A 13 1.06 -15.29 20.76
C ARG A 13 0.09 -14.63 19.78
N LEU A 14 -0.60 -13.55 20.18
CA LEU A 14 -1.53 -12.83 19.31
C LEU A 14 -0.78 -12.06 18.23
N GLN A 15 0.34 -11.43 18.57
CA GLN A 15 1.19 -10.71 17.60
C GLN A 15 1.72 -11.65 16.50
N TRP A 16 2.20 -12.84 16.86
CA TRP A 16 2.64 -13.85 15.90
C TRP A 16 1.51 -14.32 14.96
N ARG A 17 0.29 -14.47 15.49
CA ARG A 17 -0.87 -14.83 14.67
C ARG A 17 -1.24 -13.71 13.69
N ILE A 18 -1.25 -12.45 14.16
CA ILE A 18 -1.50 -11.29 13.30
C ILE A 18 -0.44 -11.19 12.20
N PHE A 19 0.84 -11.30 12.57
CA PHE A 19 1.96 -11.34 11.63
C PHE A 19 1.75 -12.39 10.55
N THR A 20 1.50 -13.64 10.96
CA THR A 20 1.37 -14.77 10.04
C THR A 20 0.21 -14.56 9.08
N VAL A 21 -0.95 -14.12 9.57
CA VAL A 21 -2.13 -13.89 8.73
C VAL A 21 -1.87 -12.73 7.76
N LEU A 22 -1.34 -11.59 8.22
CA LEU A 22 -1.05 -10.46 7.33
C LEU A 22 -0.02 -10.81 6.26
N TRP A 23 1.03 -11.54 6.63
CA TRP A 23 2.04 -12.00 5.67
C TRP A 23 1.42 -12.92 4.62
N LEU A 24 0.65 -13.94 5.03
CA LEU A 24 -0.04 -14.85 4.12
C LEU A 24 -1.05 -14.12 3.22
N LEU A 25 -1.78 -13.11 3.74
CA LEU A 25 -2.70 -12.29 2.95
C LEU A 25 -1.97 -11.49 1.85
N GLY A 26 -0.73 -11.08 2.08
CA GLY A 26 0.06 -10.37 1.07
C GLY A 26 0.74 -11.27 0.02
N MET A 27 0.88 -12.58 0.27
CA MET A 27 1.54 -13.52 -0.64
C MET A 27 0.86 -13.65 -2.02
N PRO A 28 -0.48 -13.63 -2.15
CA PRO A 28 -1.13 -13.59 -3.46
C PRO A 28 -0.69 -12.41 -4.34
N GLY A 29 -0.46 -11.23 -3.76
CA GLY A 29 0.04 -10.08 -4.53
C GLY A 29 1.51 -10.23 -4.93
N ILE A 30 2.35 -10.83 -4.09
CA ILE A 30 3.73 -11.20 -4.49
C ILE A 30 3.70 -12.22 -5.63
N SER A 31 2.81 -13.20 -5.55
CA SER A 31 2.63 -14.20 -6.61
C SER A 31 2.15 -13.56 -7.91
N ALA A 32 1.16 -12.65 -7.84
CA ALA A 32 0.68 -11.90 -9.01
C ALA A 32 1.80 -11.05 -9.62
N LEU A 33 2.66 -10.42 -8.80
CA LEU A 33 3.80 -9.65 -9.28
C LEU A 33 4.80 -10.52 -10.05
N VAL A 34 5.19 -11.66 -9.48
CA VAL A 34 6.23 -12.54 -10.05
C VAL A 34 5.74 -13.29 -11.28
N TRP A 35 4.50 -13.78 -11.27
CA TRP A 35 3.99 -14.71 -12.27
C TRP A 35 3.07 -14.08 -13.32
N SER A 36 2.65 -12.83 -13.14
CA SER A 36 1.85 -12.10 -14.14
C SER A 36 2.50 -10.75 -14.46
N ILE A 37 2.59 -9.83 -13.49
CA ILE A 37 2.96 -8.44 -13.78
C ILE A 37 4.37 -8.34 -14.40
N ILE A 38 5.37 -9.01 -13.82
CA ILE A 38 6.76 -8.97 -14.33
C ILE A 38 6.85 -9.64 -15.71
N PRO A 39 6.35 -10.87 -15.94
CA PRO A 39 6.34 -11.49 -17.26
C PRO A 39 5.65 -10.63 -18.33
N ASP A 40 4.44 -10.11 -18.06
CA ASP A 40 3.67 -9.29 -18.99
C ASP A 40 4.43 -8.02 -19.36
N TRP A 41 5.02 -7.35 -18.37
CA TRP A 41 5.84 -6.16 -18.58
C TRP A 41 7.12 -6.46 -19.39
N ARG A 42 7.78 -7.59 -19.15
CA ARG A 42 8.98 -7.98 -19.93
C ARG A 42 8.60 -8.23 -21.39
N TYR A 43 7.50 -8.93 -21.59
CA TYR A 43 6.96 -9.19 -22.92
C TYR A 43 6.62 -7.90 -23.67
N SER A 44 5.96 -6.94 -23.01
CA SER A 44 5.61 -5.65 -23.64
C SER A 44 6.81 -4.77 -24.01
N HIS A 45 7.99 -5.04 -23.42
CA HIS A 45 9.25 -4.34 -23.72
C HIS A 45 10.24 -5.18 -24.54
N ALA A 46 9.77 -6.26 -25.17
CA ALA A 46 10.60 -7.18 -25.96
C ALA A 46 11.82 -7.74 -25.21
N LEU A 47 11.72 -7.89 -23.88
CA LEU A 47 12.76 -8.47 -23.04
C LEU A 47 12.58 -9.98 -22.95
N ALA A 48 13.67 -10.74 -23.03
CA ALA A 48 13.64 -12.20 -22.89
C ALA A 48 13.00 -12.63 -21.55
N PRO A 49 12.27 -13.76 -21.50
CA PRO A 49 11.79 -14.32 -20.25
C PRO A 49 12.92 -14.54 -19.24
N LEU A 50 12.59 -14.49 -17.95
CA LEU A 50 13.56 -14.80 -16.91
C LEU A 50 13.92 -16.30 -16.98
N PRO A 51 15.21 -16.66 -16.79
CA PRO A 51 15.61 -18.05 -16.56
C PRO A 51 14.78 -18.70 -15.44
N GLY A 52 14.42 -19.98 -15.60
CA GLY A 52 13.36 -20.62 -14.82
C GLY A 52 13.48 -20.56 -13.29
N HIS A 53 14.69 -20.43 -12.74
CA HIS A 53 14.91 -20.32 -11.29
C HIS A 53 14.78 -18.90 -10.75
N LEU A 54 14.94 -17.86 -11.59
CA LEU A 54 14.91 -16.46 -11.13
C LEU A 54 13.55 -16.00 -10.61
N PRO A 55 12.38 -16.38 -11.18
CA PRO A 55 11.09 -16.05 -10.59
C PRO A 55 10.93 -16.57 -9.16
N LEU A 56 11.42 -17.78 -8.87
CA LEU A 56 11.38 -18.34 -7.51
C LEU A 56 12.27 -17.56 -6.55
N LEU A 57 13.47 -17.17 -6.98
CA LEU A 57 14.37 -16.34 -6.17
C LEU A 57 13.76 -14.95 -5.91
N GLN A 58 13.13 -14.34 -6.92
CA GLN A 58 12.41 -13.07 -6.77
C GLN A 58 11.24 -13.20 -5.81
N MET A 59 10.44 -14.28 -5.92
CA MET A 59 9.34 -14.55 -4.99
C MET A 59 9.86 -14.69 -3.56
N ALA A 60 10.95 -15.44 -3.33
CA ALA A 60 11.55 -15.58 -2.01
C ALA A 60 11.99 -14.23 -1.45
N GLY A 61 12.75 -13.44 -2.22
CA GLY A 61 13.21 -12.11 -1.81
C GLY A 61 12.08 -11.15 -1.48
N LEU A 62 11.05 -11.07 -2.34
CA LEU A 62 9.88 -10.23 -2.12
C LEU A 62 9.04 -10.69 -0.93
N SER A 63 8.95 -12.00 -0.69
CA SER A 63 8.28 -12.57 0.48
C SER A 63 9.00 -12.21 1.78
N MET A 64 10.33 -12.14 1.76
CA MET A 64 11.15 -11.67 2.89
C MET A 64 10.96 -10.17 3.15
N VAL A 65 10.91 -9.34 2.09
CA VAL A 65 10.62 -7.90 2.21
C VAL A 65 9.22 -7.69 2.80
N LEU A 66 8.22 -8.44 2.34
CA LEU A 66 6.88 -8.40 2.90
C LEU A 66 6.86 -8.85 4.37
N ALA A 67 7.57 -9.93 4.72
CA ALA A 67 7.70 -10.39 6.10
C ALA A 67 8.32 -9.29 6.99
N LEU A 68 9.39 -8.64 6.53
CA LEU A 68 10.01 -7.53 7.25
C LEU A 68 9.03 -6.37 7.46
N ALA A 69 8.34 -5.94 6.41
CA ALA A 69 7.36 -4.86 6.49
C ALA A 69 6.20 -5.20 7.44
N VAL A 70 5.67 -6.42 7.37
CA VAL A 70 4.60 -6.88 8.25
C VAL A 70 5.08 -6.98 9.70
N GLY A 71 6.30 -7.47 9.92
CA GLY A 71 6.92 -7.53 11.25
C GLY A 71 7.11 -6.15 11.87
N ILE A 72 7.63 -5.20 11.08
CA ILE A 72 7.74 -3.79 11.48
C ILE A 72 6.37 -3.23 11.86
N GLY A 73 5.35 -3.44 11.05
CA GLY A 73 4.02 -2.94 11.33
C GLY A 73 3.42 -3.54 12.60
N VAL A 74 3.51 -4.86 12.80
CA VAL A 74 3.02 -5.53 14.02
C VAL A 74 3.71 -4.99 15.28
N LEU A 75 5.01 -4.70 15.20
CA LEU A 75 5.79 -4.21 16.33
C LEU A 75 5.60 -2.70 16.59
N LEU A 76 5.54 -1.88 15.54
CA LEU A 76 5.65 -0.43 15.65
C LEU A 76 4.31 0.30 15.50
N ALA A 77 3.39 -0.19 14.67
CA ALA A 77 2.13 0.49 14.40
C ALA A 77 1.30 0.76 15.68
N PRO A 78 1.15 -0.20 16.63
CA PRO A 78 0.45 0.06 17.89
C PRO A 78 1.06 1.19 18.73
N ARG A 79 2.39 1.36 18.66
CA ARG A 79 3.11 2.37 19.45
C ARG A 79 2.87 3.79 18.96
N VAL A 80 2.29 3.96 17.78
CA VAL A 80 1.94 5.26 17.20
C VAL A 80 0.43 5.40 16.96
N GLY A 81 -0.37 4.51 17.55
CA GLY A 81 -1.84 4.55 17.45
C GLY A 81 -2.40 4.04 16.14
N MET A 82 -1.59 3.40 15.30
CA MET A 82 -2.03 2.71 14.08
C MET A 82 -2.46 1.27 14.42
N ALA A 83 -3.43 0.74 13.67
CA ALA A 83 -4.00 -0.57 13.94
C ALA A 83 -4.55 -1.24 12.67
N ALA A 84 -4.72 -2.56 12.74
CA ALA A 84 -5.53 -3.36 11.81
C ALA A 84 -6.80 -3.83 12.57
N PRO A 85 -7.78 -2.94 12.84
CA PRO A 85 -8.87 -3.19 13.80
C PRO A 85 -9.75 -4.40 13.47
N VAL A 86 -10.05 -4.66 12.21
CA VAL A 86 -10.93 -5.76 11.80
C VAL A 86 -10.22 -7.08 12.03
N LEU A 87 -9.02 -7.21 11.48
CA LEU A 87 -8.21 -8.42 11.52
C LEU A 87 -7.76 -8.74 12.94
N THR A 88 -7.32 -7.74 13.71
CA THR A 88 -6.94 -7.93 15.12
C THR A 88 -8.11 -8.46 15.93
N THR A 89 -9.30 -7.89 15.76
CA THR A 89 -10.50 -8.29 16.52
C THR A 89 -10.91 -9.72 16.17
N TRP A 90 -10.88 -10.06 14.89
CA TRP A 90 -11.19 -11.40 14.39
C TRP A 90 -10.19 -12.45 14.90
N ILE A 91 -8.88 -12.21 14.80
CA ILE A 91 -7.85 -13.15 15.27
C ILE A 91 -7.91 -13.32 16.80
N ALA A 92 -8.31 -12.29 17.53
CA ALA A 92 -8.56 -12.34 18.96
C ALA A 92 -9.82 -13.14 19.34
N GLY A 93 -10.55 -13.72 18.38
CA GLY A 93 -11.75 -14.54 18.63
C GLY A 93 -13.00 -13.71 18.93
N ARG A 94 -12.98 -12.40 18.63
CA ARG A 94 -14.12 -11.50 18.84
C ARG A 94 -14.79 -11.18 17.52
N SER A 95 -16.08 -10.80 17.57
CA SER A 95 -16.82 -10.38 16.39
C SER A 95 -16.23 -9.08 15.80
N PRO A 96 -15.82 -9.05 14.52
CA PRO A 96 -15.24 -7.87 13.90
C PRO A 96 -16.28 -6.86 13.40
N ARG A 97 -17.59 -7.09 13.63
CA ARG A 97 -18.68 -6.27 13.05
C ARG A 97 -18.54 -4.78 13.34
N GLU A 98 -18.25 -4.43 14.60
CA GLU A 98 -18.09 -3.04 15.02
C GLU A 98 -16.84 -2.38 14.43
N ALA A 99 -15.73 -3.14 14.35
CA ALA A 99 -14.51 -2.69 13.68
C ALA A 99 -14.78 -2.46 12.19
N PHE A 100 -15.48 -3.39 11.55
CA PHE A 100 -15.86 -3.28 10.14
C PHE A 100 -16.73 -2.04 9.90
N ARG A 101 -17.74 -1.78 10.76
CA ARG A 101 -18.60 -0.59 10.66
C ARG A 101 -17.83 0.73 10.69
N ARG A 102 -16.66 0.75 11.34
CA ARG A 102 -15.80 1.94 11.43
C ARG A 102 -14.89 2.12 10.22
N VAL A 103 -14.52 1.04 9.52
CA VAL A 103 -13.57 1.11 8.39
C VAL A 103 -14.26 1.19 7.03
N TRP A 104 -15.46 0.62 6.86
CA TRP A 104 -16.05 0.46 5.53
C TRP A 104 -16.37 1.81 4.88
N LEU A 105 -17.04 2.73 5.60
CA LEU A 105 -17.48 4.00 5.01
C LEU A 105 -16.28 4.90 4.67
N PRO A 106 -15.31 5.12 5.57
CA PRO A 106 -14.08 5.85 5.22
C PRO A 106 -13.29 5.17 4.09
N GLY A 107 -13.24 3.84 4.07
CA GLY A 107 -12.56 3.09 3.00
C GLY A 107 -13.24 3.29 1.65
N VAL A 108 -14.55 3.10 1.55
CA VAL A 108 -15.30 3.31 0.29
C VAL A 108 -15.23 4.77 -0.15
N ALA A 109 -15.47 5.72 0.75
CA ALA A 109 -15.39 7.15 0.42
C ALA A 109 -13.99 7.55 -0.04
N GLY A 110 -12.95 7.05 0.64
CA GLY A 110 -11.56 7.21 0.22
C GLY A 110 -11.29 6.58 -1.14
N GLY A 111 -11.87 5.42 -1.42
CA GLY A 111 -11.72 4.74 -2.70
C GLY A 111 -12.37 5.50 -3.86
N VAL A 112 -13.56 6.05 -3.66
CA VAL A 112 -14.24 6.94 -4.61
C VAL A 112 -13.41 8.20 -4.87
N ALA A 113 -12.90 8.83 -3.81
CA ALA A 113 -12.02 9.99 -3.94
C ALA A 113 -10.73 9.65 -4.72
N GLY A 114 -10.10 8.50 -4.42
CA GLY A 114 -8.92 8.03 -5.13
C GLY A 114 -9.21 7.72 -6.61
N ALA A 115 -10.35 7.12 -6.93
CA ALA A 115 -10.78 6.89 -8.31
C ALA A 115 -11.00 8.20 -9.06
N ALA A 116 -11.69 9.16 -8.44
CA ALA A 116 -11.87 10.49 -8.99
C ALA A 116 -10.52 11.17 -9.26
N CYS A 117 -9.57 11.13 -8.32
CA CYS A 117 -8.22 11.65 -8.53
C CYS A 117 -7.51 10.99 -9.72
N LEU A 118 -7.58 9.65 -9.85
CA LEU A 118 -6.96 8.95 -10.99
C LEU A 118 -7.59 9.33 -12.33
N VAL A 119 -8.92 9.41 -12.38
CA VAL A 119 -9.66 9.79 -13.59
C VAL A 119 -9.40 11.26 -13.95
N THR A 120 -9.39 12.17 -12.97
CA THR A 120 -9.04 13.57 -13.22
C THR A 120 -7.61 13.69 -13.75
N LEU A 121 -6.65 12.97 -13.15
CA LEU A 121 -5.27 12.98 -13.61
C LEU A 121 -5.15 12.43 -15.04
N ALA A 122 -5.93 11.41 -15.37
CA ALA A 122 -6.04 10.85 -16.72
C ALA A 122 -6.56 11.88 -17.74
N ILE A 123 -7.63 12.62 -17.40
CA ILE A 123 -8.24 13.63 -18.29
C ILE A 123 -7.35 14.85 -18.46
N VAL A 124 -6.73 15.33 -17.38
CA VAL A 124 -5.88 16.54 -17.41
C VAL A 124 -4.54 16.26 -18.09
N TRP A 125 -4.06 15.00 -18.03
CA TRP A 125 -2.74 14.62 -18.56
C TRP A 125 -2.80 13.40 -19.50
N PRO A 126 -3.51 13.46 -20.63
CA PRO A 126 -3.73 12.29 -21.48
C PRO A 126 -2.42 11.74 -22.10
N GLU A 127 -1.41 12.58 -22.32
CA GLU A 127 -0.13 12.14 -22.89
C GLU A 127 0.66 11.22 -21.95
N SER A 128 0.51 11.37 -20.63
CA SER A 128 1.17 10.48 -19.67
C SER A 128 0.49 9.12 -19.57
N LEU A 129 -0.80 9.02 -19.94
CA LEU A 129 -1.54 7.75 -19.98
C LEU A 129 -1.01 6.81 -21.05
N LYS A 130 -0.72 7.32 -22.25
CA LYS A 130 -0.15 6.50 -23.35
C LYS A 130 1.19 5.89 -22.95
N ALA A 131 2.00 6.64 -22.23
CA ALA A 131 3.30 6.16 -21.76
C ALA A 131 3.21 5.31 -20.47
N ALA A 132 2.10 5.39 -19.73
CA ALA A 132 1.80 4.56 -18.57
C ALA A 132 0.83 3.40 -18.89
N GLU A 133 0.48 3.21 -20.17
CA GLU A 133 -0.50 2.24 -20.66
C GLU A 133 -0.30 0.82 -20.08
N PRO A 134 0.94 0.29 -19.92
CA PRO A 134 1.15 -1.02 -19.30
C PRO A 134 0.69 -1.14 -17.84
N LEU A 135 0.71 -0.04 -17.08
CA LEU A 135 0.22 0.02 -15.69
C LEU A 135 -1.33 0.07 -15.65
N TYR A 136 -1.94 0.70 -16.65
CA TYR A 136 -3.40 0.81 -16.77
C TYR A 136 -4.04 -0.45 -17.36
N THR A 137 -3.32 -1.22 -18.19
CA THR A 137 -3.79 -2.48 -18.77
C THR A 137 -3.59 -3.70 -17.86
N MET A 138 -2.92 -3.53 -16.72
CA MET A 138 -2.70 -4.60 -15.76
C MET A 138 -4.03 -5.27 -15.34
N PRO A 139 -4.11 -6.61 -15.28
CA PRO A 139 -5.33 -7.32 -14.91
C PRO A 139 -5.90 -6.82 -13.58
N LEU A 140 -7.22 -6.69 -13.48
CA LEU A 140 -7.88 -6.19 -12.27
C LEU A 140 -7.45 -6.98 -11.04
N LEU A 141 -7.38 -8.30 -11.14
CA LEU A 141 -6.96 -9.16 -10.03
C LEU A 141 -5.56 -8.79 -9.53
N SER A 142 -4.60 -8.57 -10.43
CA SER A 142 -3.25 -8.14 -10.07
C SER A 142 -3.24 -6.76 -9.39
N LYS A 143 -4.11 -5.84 -9.84
CA LYS A 143 -4.29 -4.52 -9.19
C LYS A 143 -4.83 -4.65 -7.77
N LEU A 144 -5.80 -5.53 -7.55
CA LEU A 144 -6.39 -5.75 -6.22
C LEU A 144 -5.45 -6.48 -5.27
N LEU A 145 -4.75 -7.51 -5.75
CA LEU A 145 -3.84 -8.31 -4.93
C LEU A 145 -2.54 -7.56 -4.63
N TYR A 146 -1.78 -7.21 -5.67
CA TYR A 146 -0.50 -6.53 -5.49
C TYR A 146 -0.69 -5.03 -5.25
N GLY A 147 -1.41 -4.37 -6.14
CA GLY A 147 -1.55 -2.92 -6.14
C GLY A 147 -2.28 -2.37 -4.92
N SER A 148 -3.26 -3.10 -4.38
CA SER A 148 -3.99 -2.71 -3.17
C SER A 148 -3.47 -3.45 -1.93
N LEU A 149 -3.76 -4.75 -1.80
CA LEU A 149 -3.53 -5.47 -0.54
C LEU A 149 -2.04 -5.49 -0.14
N THR A 150 -1.19 -6.08 -0.98
CA THR A 150 0.25 -6.22 -0.65
C THR A 150 0.94 -4.87 -0.56
N ASN A 151 0.61 -3.92 -1.44
CA ASN A 151 1.18 -2.59 -1.40
C ASN A 151 0.83 -1.83 -0.10
N GLU A 152 -0.42 -1.92 0.39
CA GLU A 152 -0.77 -1.30 1.67
C GLU A 152 -0.04 -1.97 2.86
N LEU A 153 0.23 -3.28 2.81
CA LEU A 153 1.06 -3.94 3.82
C LEU A 153 2.51 -3.44 3.80
N LEU A 154 3.10 -3.31 2.62
CA LEU A 154 4.47 -2.82 2.48
C LEU A 154 4.60 -1.36 2.94
N VAL A 155 3.71 -0.51 2.45
CA VAL A 155 3.85 0.95 2.59
C VAL A 155 3.17 1.45 3.85
N ARG A 156 1.92 1.10 4.11
CA ARG A 156 1.14 1.71 5.22
C ARG A 156 1.38 0.96 6.51
N TRP A 157 1.37 -0.37 6.45
CA TRP A 157 1.66 -1.17 7.63
C TRP A 157 3.15 -1.19 7.97
N GLY A 158 4.03 -1.33 6.98
CA GLY A 158 5.49 -1.33 7.18
C GLY A 158 6.11 0.08 7.24
N LEU A 159 6.25 0.73 6.08
CA LEU A 159 7.02 1.98 5.96
C LEU A 159 6.46 3.13 6.80
N LEU A 160 5.15 3.40 6.73
CA LEU A 160 4.53 4.49 7.49
C LEU A 160 4.64 4.24 9.00
N ALA A 161 4.42 3.01 9.47
CA ALA A 161 4.61 2.67 10.88
C ALA A 161 6.06 2.90 11.32
N CYS A 162 7.04 2.55 10.49
CA CYS A 162 8.46 2.80 10.76
C CYS A 162 8.78 4.30 10.84
N VAL A 163 8.36 5.08 9.83
CA VAL A 163 8.60 6.53 9.77
C VAL A 163 7.93 7.23 10.96
N PHE A 164 6.67 6.91 11.23
CA PHE A 164 5.94 7.50 12.33
C PHE A 164 6.59 7.13 13.66
N TRP A 165 6.94 5.85 13.88
CA TRP A 165 7.60 5.44 15.10
C TRP A 165 8.95 6.13 15.30
N ALA A 166 9.74 6.30 14.24
CA ALA A 166 11.01 7.02 14.31
C ALA A 166 10.81 8.48 14.73
N LEU A 167 9.88 9.21 14.09
CA LEU A 167 9.53 10.58 14.49
C LEU A 167 9.04 10.67 15.93
N TRP A 168 8.17 9.74 16.33
CA TRP A 168 7.64 9.65 17.69
C TRP A 168 8.75 9.40 18.72
N ARG A 169 9.68 8.50 18.41
CA ARG A 169 10.82 8.17 19.27
C ARG A 169 11.78 9.36 19.41
N LEU A 170 12.08 10.04 18.31
CA LEU A 170 12.94 11.24 18.29
C LEU A 170 12.30 12.42 19.04
N ALA A 171 10.97 12.51 19.06
CA ALA A 171 10.21 13.51 19.81
C ALA A 171 9.97 13.13 21.29
N GLY A 172 10.66 12.12 21.82
CA GLY A 172 10.60 11.74 23.24
C GLY A 172 9.48 10.76 23.61
N GLY A 173 8.72 10.24 22.65
CA GLY A 173 7.85 9.07 22.86
C GLY A 173 6.58 9.32 23.69
N LYS A 174 6.04 10.55 23.71
CA LYS A 174 4.79 10.85 24.43
C LYS A 174 3.58 10.36 23.64
N LEU A 175 2.59 9.80 24.33
CA LEU A 175 1.31 9.36 23.76
C LEU A 175 0.16 10.24 24.27
N PRO A 176 -0.89 10.49 23.46
CA PRO A 176 -0.96 10.17 22.02
C PRO A 176 0.00 11.06 21.19
N PRO A 177 0.47 10.59 20.01
CA PRO A 177 1.27 11.43 19.12
C PRO A 177 0.47 12.65 18.67
N SER A 178 1.14 13.80 18.47
CA SER A 178 0.45 15.02 18.04
C SER A 178 -0.12 14.88 16.62
N PRO A 179 -1.23 15.57 16.28
CA PRO A 179 -1.78 15.54 14.93
C PRO A 179 -0.77 15.98 13.86
N THR A 180 0.06 16.97 14.18
CA THR A 180 1.14 17.45 13.31
C THR A 180 2.14 16.35 13.00
N MET A 181 2.55 15.56 14.01
CA MET A 181 3.47 14.45 13.81
C MET A 181 2.89 13.36 12.90
N GLY A 182 1.60 13.06 13.04
CA GLY A 182 0.91 12.10 12.16
C GLY A 182 0.91 12.56 10.70
N TRP A 183 0.58 13.83 10.44
CA TRP A 183 0.66 14.38 9.08
C TRP A 183 2.09 14.43 8.54
N THR A 184 3.08 14.81 9.36
CA THR A 184 4.49 14.78 8.97
C THR A 184 4.92 13.36 8.58
N ALA A 185 4.53 12.34 9.35
CA ALA A 185 4.83 10.95 9.02
C ALA A 185 4.19 10.52 7.68
N ILE A 186 2.94 10.92 7.44
CA ILE A 186 2.21 10.64 6.19
C ILE A 186 2.90 11.30 4.99
N VAL A 187 3.26 12.58 5.10
CA VAL A 187 3.94 13.33 4.02
C VAL A 187 5.31 12.70 3.75
N LEU A 188 6.13 12.45 4.77
CA LEU A 188 7.43 11.84 4.60
C LEU A 188 7.33 10.44 4.00
N CYS A 189 6.40 9.61 4.47
CA CYS A 189 6.18 8.28 3.89
C CYS A 189 5.75 8.35 2.42
N ALA A 190 4.87 9.28 2.06
CA ALA A 190 4.42 9.47 0.67
C ALA A 190 5.58 9.89 -0.24
N LEU A 191 6.43 10.80 0.22
CA LEU A 191 7.62 11.24 -0.52
C LEU A 191 8.66 10.12 -0.64
N LEU A 192 8.94 9.39 0.44
CA LEU A 192 9.85 8.24 0.42
C LEU A 192 9.36 7.15 -0.53
N TRP A 193 8.05 6.87 -0.54
CA TRP A 193 7.48 5.90 -1.45
C TRP A 193 7.56 6.35 -2.91
N ALA A 194 7.28 7.62 -3.19
CA ALA A 194 7.42 8.18 -4.53
C ALA A 194 8.89 8.15 -5.00
N ALA A 195 9.84 8.48 -4.13
CA ALA A 195 11.27 8.43 -4.41
C ALA A 195 11.77 7.00 -4.65
N LEU A 196 11.35 6.04 -3.81
CA LEU A 196 11.70 4.63 -3.97
C LEU A 196 11.14 4.08 -5.29
N HIS A 197 9.87 4.37 -5.59
CA HIS A 197 9.27 3.97 -6.85
C HIS A 197 9.99 4.58 -8.04
N TRP A 198 10.32 5.87 -7.98
CA TRP A 198 11.09 6.54 -9.03
C TRP A 198 12.45 5.87 -9.23
N LEU A 199 13.21 5.66 -8.16
CA LEU A 199 14.53 5.03 -8.20
C LEU A 199 14.45 3.63 -8.81
N LEU A 200 13.52 2.79 -8.35
CA LEU A 200 13.31 1.45 -8.90
C LEU A 200 12.93 1.51 -10.39
N THR A 201 12.05 2.43 -10.76
CA THR A 201 11.66 2.61 -12.16
C THR A 201 12.87 3.02 -13.01
N TYR A 202 13.70 3.93 -12.53
CA TYR A 202 14.93 4.36 -13.19
C TYR A 202 15.92 3.20 -13.37
N TRP A 203 16.11 2.35 -12.36
CA TRP A 203 16.99 1.18 -12.48
C TRP A 203 16.47 0.11 -13.43
N LEU A 204 15.15 -0.06 -13.51
CA LEU A 204 14.54 -1.07 -14.38
C LEU A 204 14.38 -0.59 -15.84
N LEU A 205 14.04 0.68 -16.05
CA LEU A 205 13.66 1.23 -17.36
C LEU A 205 14.64 2.27 -17.91
N GLY A 206 15.58 2.76 -17.11
CA GLY A 206 16.34 3.95 -17.42
C GLY A 206 15.54 5.24 -17.22
N PRO A 207 16.05 6.39 -17.69
CA PRO A 207 15.36 7.67 -17.55
C PRO A 207 14.04 7.68 -18.32
N LEU A 208 12.95 8.04 -17.62
CA LEU A 208 11.66 8.33 -18.25
C LEU A 208 11.61 9.78 -18.73
N PRO A 209 10.76 10.10 -19.73
CA PRO A 209 10.45 11.49 -20.06
C PRO A 209 10.00 12.26 -18.81
N GLY A 210 10.51 13.48 -18.60
CA GLY A 210 10.29 14.23 -17.35
C GLY A 210 8.82 14.41 -16.99
N LEU A 211 7.94 14.51 -17.99
CA LEU A 211 6.50 14.63 -17.82
C LEU A 211 5.86 13.36 -17.24
N LEU A 212 6.22 12.20 -17.78
CA LEU A 212 5.75 10.89 -17.31
C LEU A 212 6.27 10.63 -15.89
N GLN A 213 7.52 10.99 -15.64
CA GLN A 213 8.12 10.88 -14.31
C GLN A 213 7.36 11.73 -13.29
N LEU A 214 7.05 12.99 -13.62
CA LEU A 214 6.27 13.88 -12.77
C LEU A 214 4.89 13.31 -12.48
N HIS A 215 4.19 12.80 -13.50
CA HIS A 215 2.88 12.16 -13.37
C HIS A 215 2.90 10.99 -12.38
N VAL A 216 3.85 10.07 -12.55
CA VAL A 216 3.98 8.89 -11.67
C VAL A 216 4.27 9.32 -10.24
N VAL A 217 5.23 10.22 -10.04
CA VAL A 217 5.59 10.72 -8.69
C VAL A 217 4.41 11.42 -8.03
N LEU A 218 3.71 12.32 -8.75
CA LEU A 218 2.57 13.05 -8.22
C LEU A 218 1.43 12.11 -7.82
N GLY A 219 1.12 11.12 -8.65
CA GLY A 219 0.11 10.11 -8.34
C GLY A 219 0.45 9.33 -7.05
N LYS A 220 1.72 8.96 -6.86
CA LYS A 220 2.18 8.27 -5.64
C LYS A 220 2.09 9.16 -4.40
N VAL A 221 2.42 10.44 -4.52
CA VAL A 221 2.31 11.39 -3.40
C VAL A 221 0.85 11.62 -3.03
N VAL A 222 0.00 12.00 -3.98
CA VAL A 222 -1.42 12.30 -3.74
C VAL A 222 -2.14 11.10 -3.13
N TYR A 223 -1.99 9.92 -3.75
CA TYR A 223 -2.59 8.71 -3.20
C TYR A 223 -1.95 8.30 -1.87
N GLY A 224 -0.64 8.52 -1.72
CA GLY A 224 0.14 8.36 -0.49
C GLY A 224 -0.46 9.12 0.69
N LEU A 225 -0.81 10.39 0.48
CA LEU A 225 -1.43 11.24 1.50
C LEU A 225 -2.82 10.71 1.91
N LEU A 226 -3.67 10.40 0.92
CA LEU A 226 -5.02 9.88 1.15
C LEU A 226 -5.02 8.57 1.96
N SER A 227 -4.32 7.57 1.46
CA SER A 227 -4.21 6.25 2.10
C SER A 227 -3.47 6.30 3.43
N GLY A 228 -2.45 7.13 3.58
CA GLY A 228 -1.76 7.34 4.84
C GLY A 228 -2.67 7.93 5.90
N PHE A 229 -3.48 8.94 5.54
CA PHE A 229 -4.51 9.48 6.41
C PHE A 229 -5.54 8.43 6.82
N LEU A 230 -6.05 7.65 5.86
CA LEU A 230 -7.02 6.59 6.14
C LEU A 230 -6.45 5.51 7.06
N CYS A 231 -5.22 5.07 6.79
CA CYS A 231 -4.54 4.09 7.62
C CYS A 231 -4.33 4.59 9.05
N TRP A 232 -3.91 5.85 9.21
CA TRP A 232 -3.70 6.44 10.52
C TRP A 232 -5.00 6.65 11.31
N ARG A 233 -6.08 7.11 10.67
CA ARG A 233 -7.32 7.49 11.37
C ARG A 233 -8.35 6.38 11.50
N PHE A 234 -8.39 5.45 10.54
CA PHE A 234 -9.41 4.41 10.49
C PHE A 234 -8.81 3.01 10.51
N GLY A 235 -7.53 2.86 10.21
CA GLY A 235 -6.80 1.59 10.26
C GLY A 235 -6.41 1.05 8.89
N LEU A 236 -5.54 0.05 8.90
CA LEU A 236 -5.00 -0.59 7.70
C LEU A 236 -6.08 -1.07 6.72
N GLU A 237 -7.15 -1.69 7.22
CA GLU A 237 -8.21 -2.24 6.37
C GLU A 237 -9.02 -1.15 5.67
N ALA A 238 -9.12 0.06 6.24
CA ALA A 238 -9.73 1.19 5.54
C ALA A 238 -8.88 1.65 4.35
N ALA A 239 -7.55 1.67 4.49
CA ALA A 239 -6.64 1.99 3.39
C ALA A 239 -6.64 0.91 2.30
N ILE A 240 -6.64 -0.38 2.69
CA ILE A 240 -6.78 -1.50 1.74
C ILE A 240 -8.09 -1.39 0.96
N LEU A 241 -9.21 -1.18 1.66
CA LEU A 241 -10.52 -1.05 1.02
C LEU A 241 -10.58 0.14 0.08
N ALA A 242 -10.03 1.30 0.49
CA ALA A 242 -9.94 2.47 -0.38
C ALA A 242 -9.17 2.15 -1.65
N HIS A 243 -8.03 1.47 -1.56
CA HIS A 243 -7.22 1.15 -2.72
C HIS A 243 -7.91 0.14 -3.66
N MET A 244 -8.56 -0.87 -3.09
CA MET A 244 -9.36 -1.82 -3.87
C MET A 244 -10.48 -1.11 -4.62
N VAL A 245 -11.25 -0.24 -3.93
CA VAL A 245 -12.35 0.52 -4.53
C VAL A 245 -11.82 1.50 -5.58
N THR A 246 -10.69 2.16 -5.34
CA THR A 246 -10.02 3.01 -6.34
C THR A 246 -9.75 2.26 -7.63
N PHE A 247 -9.17 1.06 -7.56
CA PHE A 247 -8.92 0.27 -8.76
C PHE A 247 -10.19 -0.32 -9.36
N LEU A 248 -11.15 -0.80 -8.57
CA LEU A 248 -12.42 -1.30 -9.08
C LEU A 248 -13.15 -0.25 -9.91
N LEU A 249 -13.22 0.98 -9.41
CA LEU A 249 -13.94 2.07 -10.08
C LEU A 249 -13.18 2.67 -11.25
N SER A 250 -11.84 2.65 -11.23
CA SER A 250 -11.02 3.18 -12.34
C SER A 250 -10.65 2.12 -13.38
N HIS A 251 -10.92 0.84 -13.14
CA HIS A 251 -10.62 -0.23 -14.08
C HIS A 251 -11.48 -0.10 -15.35
N GLY A 252 -10.86 -0.20 -16.52
CA GLY A 252 -11.55 -0.09 -17.80
C GLY A 252 -11.99 1.33 -18.19
N LEU A 253 -12.02 2.29 -17.25
CA LEU A 253 -12.28 3.71 -17.57
C LEU A 253 -11.09 4.40 -18.24
N ILE A 254 -9.89 3.82 -18.10
CA ILE A 254 -8.64 4.30 -18.70
C ILE A 254 -8.16 3.23 -19.70
N GLY A 255 -9.04 2.89 -20.64
CA GLY A 255 -8.74 2.10 -21.84
C GLY A 255 -8.79 2.97 -23.10
N PRO A 256 -8.74 2.41 -24.33
CA PRO A 256 -8.58 3.17 -25.60
C PRO A 256 -9.78 4.04 -26.00
N VAL A 257 -10.64 4.42 -25.06
CA VAL A 257 -11.81 5.30 -25.26
C VAL A 257 -11.48 6.76 -24.96
N LEU A 258 -10.20 7.10 -24.80
CA LEU A 258 -9.63 8.45 -24.86
C LEU A 258 -8.33 8.41 -25.69
#